data_AF-A0A821DKQ2-F1
#
_entry.id   AF-A0A821DKQ2-F1
#
_cell.length_a   1.000
_cell.length_b   1.000
_cell.length_c   1.000
_cell.angle_alpha   90.00
_cell.angle_beta   90.00
_cell.angle_gamma   90.00
#
_symmetry.space_group_name_H-M   'P 1'
#
loop_
_entity.id
_entity.type
_entity.pdbx_description
1 polymer ?
#
loop_
_entity_poly.entity_id
_entity_poly.type
_entity_poly.pdbx_seq_one_letter_code
_entity_poly.pdbx_strand_id
1 'polypeptide(L)'
;MAATRAAESPEQMSSRLVGQCTRQAASRAVEAPEEARARHDDDRARHVASRAAESPKQRSSRLAGQCTRQAASRAVEAPEEAQARRDEDRVRHAVSRADESPEQRRSRSEDQRRRQAASRAAQWTFMEGEAFRYDPTKSYDSHAQLCIGRMTDVCAQCKAYKWPGEAPGMCCSNGK
;
A
#
# COMPACT_ATOMS: atom_id res chain seq x y z
N MET A 1 -12.14 -48.73 11.32
CA MET A 1 -11.96 -47.27 11.48
C MET A 1 -11.94 -46.53 10.15
N ALA A 2 -11.04 -46.81 9.19
CA ALA A 2 -11.06 -46.12 7.88
C ALA A 2 -12.26 -46.54 7.00
N ALA A 3 -12.52 -47.85 6.90
CA ALA A 3 -13.67 -48.39 6.15
C ALA A 3 -15.03 -47.97 6.74
N THR A 4 -15.12 -47.79 8.05
CA THR A 4 -16.34 -47.33 8.73
C THR A 4 -16.60 -45.84 8.52
N ARG A 5 -15.56 -45.02 8.35
CA ARG A 5 -15.69 -43.57 8.03
C ARG A 5 -16.12 -43.33 6.58
N ALA A 6 -15.69 -44.19 5.66
CA ALA A 6 -16.06 -44.09 4.25
C ALA A 6 -17.55 -44.40 3.99
N ALA A 7 -18.21 -45.10 4.92
CA ALA A 7 -19.63 -45.45 4.85
C ALA A 7 -20.53 -44.53 5.71
N GLU A 8 -19.97 -43.48 6.34
CA GLU A 8 -20.75 -42.54 7.16
C GLU A 8 -21.66 -41.67 6.28
N SER A 9 -22.92 -41.52 6.68
CA SER A 9 -23.79 -40.48 6.13
C SER A 9 -23.30 -39.08 6.54
N PRO A 10 -23.69 -38.02 5.81
CA PRO A 10 -23.37 -36.65 6.21
C PRO A 10 -23.81 -36.30 7.64
N GLU A 11 -24.96 -36.80 8.09
CA GLU A 11 -25.49 -36.59 9.44
C GLU A 11 -24.67 -37.33 10.49
N GLN A 12 -24.29 -38.58 10.20
CA GLN A 12 -23.43 -39.38 11.08
C GLN A 12 -22.04 -38.76 11.21
N MET A 13 -21.48 -38.26 10.10
CA MET A 13 -20.22 -37.53 10.06
C MET A 13 -20.31 -36.23 10.89
N SER A 14 -21.38 -35.46 10.70
CA SER A 14 -21.63 -34.23 11.46
C SER A 14 -21.72 -34.50 12.96
N SER A 15 -22.53 -35.47 13.37
CA SER A 15 -22.68 -35.88 14.78
C SER A 15 -21.35 -36.32 15.38
N ARG A 16 -20.54 -37.09 14.64
CA ARG A 16 -19.20 -37.49 15.08
C ARG A 16 -18.27 -36.29 15.26
N LEU A 17 -18.24 -35.36 14.31
CA LEU A 17 -17.41 -34.15 14.37
C LEU A 17 -17.82 -33.25 15.54
N VAL A 18 -19.12 -33.04 15.76
CA VAL A 18 -19.65 -32.32 16.92
C VAL A 18 -19.24 -33.00 18.22
N GLY A 19 -19.37 -34.33 18.31
CA GLY A 19 -18.90 -35.12 19.45
C GLY A 19 -17.39 -34.99 19.69
N GLN A 20 -16.59 -34.89 18.64
CA GLN A 20 -15.15 -34.67 18.75
C GLN A 20 -14.83 -33.25 19.24
N CYS A 21 -15.49 -32.22 18.69
CA CYS A 21 -15.33 -30.83 19.10
C CYS A 21 -15.70 -30.63 20.57
N THR A 22 -16.82 -31.22 21.03
CA THR A 22 -17.28 -31.11 22.42
C THR A 22 -16.28 -31.74 23.40
N ARG A 23 -15.79 -32.95 23.12
CA ARG A 23 -14.76 -33.59 23.96
C ARG A 23 -13.46 -32.78 23.98
N GLN A 24 -13.04 -32.25 22.84
CA GLN A 24 -11.82 -31.44 22.77
C GLN A 24 -11.99 -30.13 23.54
N ALA A 25 -13.15 -29.47 23.45
CA ALA A 25 -13.44 -28.25 24.22
C ALA A 25 -13.44 -28.54 25.73
N ALA A 26 -14.07 -29.64 26.17
CA ALA A 26 -14.05 -30.05 27.57
C ALA A 26 -12.63 -30.31 28.08
N SER A 27 -11.80 -31.01 27.30
CA SER A 27 -10.39 -31.24 27.64
C SER A 27 -9.58 -29.95 27.75
N ARG A 28 -9.83 -28.96 26.87
CA ARG A 28 -9.16 -27.64 26.93
C ARG A 28 -9.63 -26.80 28.12
N ALA A 29 -10.86 -26.96 28.56
CA ALA A 29 -11.42 -26.18 29.66
C ALA A 29 -10.83 -26.55 31.03
N VAL A 30 -10.37 -27.80 31.19
CA VAL A 30 -9.77 -28.31 32.43
C VAL A 30 -8.23 -28.36 32.39
N GLU A 31 -7.63 -27.90 31.29
CA GLU A 31 -6.20 -27.99 31.04
C GLU A 31 -5.39 -27.09 31.98
N ALA A 32 -4.29 -27.60 32.50
CA ALA A 32 -3.42 -26.80 33.35
C ALA A 32 -2.69 -25.71 32.53
N PRO A 33 -2.35 -24.54 33.11
CA PRO A 33 -1.66 -23.47 32.38
C PRO A 33 -0.34 -23.88 31.72
N GLU A 34 0.42 -24.79 32.35
CA GLU A 34 1.70 -25.29 31.81
C GLU A 34 1.48 -26.20 30.61
N GLU A 35 0.50 -27.09 30.67
CA GLU A 35 0.10 -27.96 29.55
C GLU A 35 -0.40 -27.11 28.37
N ALA A 36 -1.20 -26.07 28.66
CA ALA A 36 -1.67 -25.14 27.63
C ALA A 36 -0.52 -24.40 26.94
N ARG A 37 0.49 -23.96 27.70
CA ARG A 37 1.71 -23.33 27.15
C ARG A 37 2.48 -24.31 26.28
N ALA A 38 2.73 -25.53 26.76
CA ALA A 38 3.44 -26.56 26.00
C ALA A 38 2.73 -26.87 24.66
N ARG A 39 1.39 -26.99 24.68
CA ARG A 39 0.59 -27.18 23.47
C ARG A 39 0.69 -26.00 22.51
N HIS A 40 0.65 -24.76 23.00
CA HIS A 40 0.81 -23.57 22.17
C HIS A 40 2.23 -23.45 21.58
N ASP A 41 3.26 -23.85 22.32
CA ASP A 41 4.64 -23.85 21.85
C ASP A 41 4.85 -24.89 20.74
N ASP A 42 4.28 -26.08 20.90
CA ASP A 42 4.27 -27.15 19.90
C ASP A 42 3.46 -26.75 18.64
N ASP A 43 2.30 -26.12 18.80
CA ASP A 43 1.53 -25.51 17.69
C ASP A 43 2.36 -24.45 16.95
N ARG A 44 3.06 -23.58 17.69
CA ARG A 44 3.95 -22.56 17.10
C ARG A 44 5.09 -23.21 16.31
N ALA A 45 5.73 -24.24 16.87
CA ALA A 45 6.81 -24.97 16.20
C ALA A 45 6.32 -25.64 14.90
N ARG A 46 5.17 -26.31 14.92
CA ARG A 46 4.53 -26.87 13.72
C ARG A 46 4.24 -25.81 12.67
N HIS A 47 3.68 -24.67 13.07
CA HIS A 47 3.39 -23.59 12.15
C HIS A 47 4.67 -23.04 11.51
N VAL A 48 5.72 -22.82 12.29
CA VAL A 48 7.02 -22.35 11.76
C VAL A 48 7.59 -23.35 10.77
N ALA A 49 7.61 -24.64 11.09
CA ALA A 49 8.09 -25.69 10.20
C ALA A 49 7.27 -25.75 8.90
N SER A 50 5.93 -25.67 9.01
CA SER A 50 5.04 -25.62 7.85
C SER A 50 5.32 -24.40 6.96
N ARG A 51 5.54 -23.20 7.54
CA ARG A 51 5.88 -21.99 6.78
C ARG A 51 7.25 -22.07 6.11
N ALA A 52 8.23 -22.72 6.75
CA ALA A 52 9.55 -22.93 6.17
C ALA A 52 9.50 -23.90 4.96
N ALA A 53 8.58 -24.86 4.98
CA ALA A 53 8.38 -25.81 3.89
C ALA A 53 7.47 -25.30 2.74
N GLU A 54 6.92 -24.08 2.84
CA GLU A 54 6.03 -23.55 1.79
C GLU A 54 6.79 -23.29 0.48
N SER A 55 6.25 -23.79 -0.63
CA SER A 55 6.68 -23.36 -1.96
C SER A 55 6.30 -21.88 -2.21
N PRO A 56 6.98 -21.19 -3.15
CA PRO A 56 6.64 -19.82 -3.51
C PRO A 56 5.17 -19.61 -3.89
N LYS A 57 4.55 -20.59 -4.60
CA LYS A 57 3.13 -20.54 -4.99
C LYS A 57 2.19 -20.69 -3.79
N GLN A 58 2.52 -21.58 -2.84
CA GLN A 58 1.73 -21.71 -1.62
C GLN A 58 1.84 -20.44 -0.76
N ARG A 59 3.05 -19.89 -0.64
CA ARG A 59 3.30 -18.63 0.05
C ARG A 59 2.51 -17.47 -0.55
N SER A 60 2.50 -17.33 -1.88
CA SER A 60 1.76 -16.24 -2.55
C SER A 60 0.25 -16.38 -2.35
N SER A 61 -0.31 -17.58 -2.55
CA SER A 61 -1.73 -17.86 -2.29
C SER A 61 -2.13 -17.56 -0.86
N ARG A 62 -1.30 -17.94 0.12
CA ARG A 62 -1.55 -17.66 1.54
C ARG A 62 -1.52 -16.17 1.85
N LEU A 63 -0.53 -15.43 1.33
CA LEU A 63 -0.43 -13.98 1.52
C LEU A 63 -1.61 -13.26 0.86
N ALA A 64 -2.01 -13.68 -0.34
CA ALA A 64 -3.20 -13.15 -1.00
C ALA A 64 -4.47 -13.39 -0.16
N GLY A 65 -4.66 -14.60 0.36
CA GLY A 65 -5.77 -14.91 1.26
C GLY A 65 -5.73 -14.15 2.59
N GLN A 66 -4.54 -13.81 3.08
CA GLN A 66 -4.38 -12.95 4.26
C GLN A 66 -4.80 -11.50 3.96
N CYS A 67 -4.37 -10.95 2.82
CA CYS A 67 -4.76 -9.62 2.37
C CYS A 67 -6.28 -9.52 2.19
N THR A 68 -6.92 -10.52 1.58
CA THR A 68 -8.39 -10.51 1.38
C THR A 68 -9.15 -10.55 2.71
N ARG A 69 -8.77 -11.43 3.64
CA ARG A 69 -9.39 -11.47 4.98
C ARG A 69 -9.20 -10.17 5.75
N GLN A 70 -8.00 -9.57 5.67
CA GLN A 70 -7.74 -8.29 6.33
C GLN A 70 -8.56 -7.16 5.72
N ALA A 71 -8.67 -7.10 4.40
CA ALA A 71 -9.50 -6.12 3.71
C ALA A 71 -10.99 -6.29 4.07
N ALA A 72 -11.50 -7.53 4.09
CA ALA A 72 -12.86 -7.82 4.51
C ALA A 72 -13.13 -7.40 5.96
N SER A 73 -12.19 -7.70 6.87
CA SER A 73 -12.30 -7.29 8.28
C SER A 73 -12.32 -5.76 8.44
N ARG A 74 -11.51 -5.04 7.65
CA ARG A 74 -11.49 -3.57 7.63
C ARG A 74 -12.76 -2.95 7.04
N ALA A 75 -13.43 -3.66 6.13
CA ALA A 75 -14.63 -3.15 5.47
C ALA A 75 -15.87 -3.17 6.37
N VAL A 76 -15.91 -4.06 7.37
CA VAL A 76 -17.03 -4.24 8.31
C VAL A 76 -16.77 -3.61 9.68
N GLU A 77 -15.63 -2.97 9.85
CA GLU A 77 -15.20 -2.39 11.13
C GLU A 77 -16.04 -1.17 11.52
N ALA A 78 -16.35 -1.07 12.81
CA ALA A 78 -17.08 0.09 13.32
C ALA A 78 -16.20 1.36 13.26
N PRO A 79 -16.77 2.57 13.12
CA PRO A 79 -16.00 3.81 13.05
C PRO A 79 -15.06 4.02 14.25
N GLU A 80 -15.49 3.65 15.45
CA GLU A 80 -14.71 3.77 16.69
C GLU A 80 -13.50 2.82 16.70
N GLU A 81 -13.71 1.55 16.29
CA GLU A 81 -12.64 0.57 16.14
C GLU A 81 -11.61 1.01 15.08
N ALA A 82 -12.10 1.53 13.95
CA ALA A 82 -11.27 2.04 12.88
C ALA A 82 -10.43 3.24 13.34
N GLN A 83 -10.99 4.09 14.20
CA GLN A 83 -10.28 5.23 14.78
C GLN A 83 -9.22 4.76 15.78
N ALA A 84 -9.59 3.90 16.73
CA ALA A 84 -8.67 3.32 17.70
C ALA A 84 -7.46 2.67 17.01
N ARG A 85 -7.69 1.88 15.96
CA ARG A 85 -6.60 1.25 15.20
C ARG A 85 -5.69 2.27 14.50
N ARG A 86 -6.24 3.37 13.94
CA ARG A 86 -5.43 4.44 13.33
C ARG A 86 -4.58 5.17 14.37
N ASP A 87 -5.10 5.35 15.58
CA ASP A 87 -4.39 5.98 16.68
C ASP A 87 -3.27 5.07 17.19
N GLU A 88 -3.53 3.76 17.33
CA GLU A 88 -2.49 2.76 17.63
C GLU A 88 -1.40 2.71 16.55
N ASP A 89 -1.79 2.72 15.26
CA ASP A 89 -0.84 2.78 14.14
C ASP A 89 0.03 4.05 14.23
N ARG A 90 -0.58 5.20 14.55
CA ARG A 90 0.14 6.48 14.71
C ARG A 90 1.16 6.41 15.85
N VAL A 91 0.77 5.88 17.00
CA VAL A 91 1.67 5.71 18.16
C VAL A 91 2.81 4.75 17.81
N ARG A 92 2.53 3.59 17.20
CA ARG A 92 3.57 2.64 16.76
C ARG A 92 4.56 3.27 15.79
N HIS A 93 4.08 4.05 14.83
CA HIS A 93 4.96 4.77 13.91
C HIS A 93 5.78 5.86 14.60
N ALA A 94 5.22 6.57 15.59
CA ALA A 94 5.95 7.57 16.35
C ALA A 94 7.09 6.94 17.18
N VAL A 95 6.80 5.84 17.88
CA VAL A 95 7.81 5.07 18.64
C VAL A 95 8.89 4.55 17.70
N SER A 96 8.51 3.88 16.61
CA SER A 96 9.48 3.38 15.63
C SER A 96 10.38 4.48 15.06
N ARG A 97 9.86 5.70 14.87
CA ARG A 97 10.65 6.85 14.40
C ARG A 97 11.58 7.43 15.46
N ALA A 98 11.17 7.36 16.74
CA ALA A 98 12.00 7.78 17.85
C ALA A 98 13.21 6.85 18.03
N ASP A 99 13.00 5.55 17.80
CA ASP A 99 14.03 4.50 17.91
C ASP A 99 14.89 4.34 16.64
N GLU A 100 14.65 5.12 15.58
CA GLU A 100 15.46 5.08 14.35
C GLU A 100 16.92 5.45 14.62
N SER A 101 17.85 4.61 14.16
CA SER A 101 19.26 4.98 14.08
C SER A 101 19.48 6.16 13.13
N PRO A 102 20.60 6.91 13.25
CA PRO A 102 20.94 7.98 12.33
C PRO A 102 20.97 7.52 10.86
N GLU A 103 21.46 6.32 10.57
CA GLU A 103 21.52 5.72 9.22
C GLU A 103 20.12 5.43 8.68
N GLN A 104 19.26 4.82 9.50
CA GLN A 104 17.87 4.54 9.13
C GLN A 104 17.10 5.84 8.84
N ARG A 105 17.32 6.87 9.65
CA ARG A 105 16.73 8.20 9.47
C ARG A 105 17.20 8.86 8.16
N ARG A 106 18.49 8.76 7.83
CA ARG A 106 19.05 9.28 6.56
C ARG A 106 18.44 8.57 5.37
N SER A 107 18.47 7.23 5.37
CA SER A 107 17.90 6.41 4.30
C SER A 107 16.41 6.73 4.06
N ARG A 108 15.60 6.81 5.14
CA ARG A 108 14.19 7.20 5.04
C ARG A 108 14.01 8.60 4.43
N SER A 109 14.86 9.56 4.80
CA SER A 109 14.79 10.94 4.30
C SER A 109 15.17 11.02 2.82
N GLU A 110 16.19 10.27 2.39
CA GLU A 110 16.59 10.14 0.99
C GLU A 110 15.49 9.49 0.15
N ASP A 111 14.90 8.40 0.65
CA ASP A 111 13.74 7.76 0.03
C ASP A 111 12.56 8.71 -0.13
N GLN A 112 12.28 9.53 0.90
CA GLN A 112 11.22 10.53 0.84
C GLN A 112 11.52 11.60 -0.23
N ARG A 113 12.77 12.10 -0.28
CA ARG A 113 13.21 13.04 -1.33
C ARG A 113 13.09 12.44 -2.72
N ARG A 114 13.53 11.18 -2.90
CA ARG A 114 13.42 10.45 -4.18
C ARG A 114 11.97 10.32 -4.63
N ARG A 115 11.06 9.93 -3.73
CA ARG A 115 9.62 9.82 -4.04
C ARG A 115 9.00 11.18 -4.39
N GLN A 116 9.36 12.24 -3.67
CA GLN A 116 8.88 13.59 -3.98
C GLN A 116 9.40 14.08 -5.33
N ALA A 117 10.68 13.87 -5.63
CA ALA A 117 11.27 14.21 -6.92
C ALA A 117 10.61 13.43 -8.07
N ALA A 118 10.42 12.11 -7.90
CA ALA A 118 9.73 11.29 -8.89
C ALA A 118 8.27 11.72 -9.09
N SER A 119 7.55 12.06 -8.02
CA SER A 119 6.18 12.55 -8.12
C SER A 119 6.09 13.89 -8.85
N ARG A 120 7.04 14.81 -8.60
CA ARG A 120 7.12 16.06 -9.35
C ARG A 120 7.47 15.80 -10.81
N ALA A 121 8.46 14.95 -11.10
CA ALA A 121 8.84 14.61 -12.47
C ALA A 121 7.67 13.98 -13.25
N ALA A 122 6.94 13.03 -12.64
CA ALA A 122 5.77 12.38 -13.22
C ALA A 122 4.63 13.37 -13.58
N GLN A 123 4.58 14.54 -12.94
CA GLN A 123 3.64 15.58 -13.32
C GLN A 123 3.98 16.20 -14.68
N TRP A 124 5.27 16.27 -15.04
CA TRP A 124 5.77 16.91 -16.26
C TRP A 124 6.05 15.93 -17.41
N THR A 125 5.98 14.61 -17.20
CA THR A 125 6.32 13.61 -18.22
C THR A 125 5.46 13.71 -19.48
N PHE A 126 4.21 14.14 -19.37
CA PHE A 126 3.35 14.32 -20.55
C PHE A 126 3.78 15.50 -21.44
N MET A 127 4.61 16.42 -20.92
CA MET A 127 5.13 17.58 -21.64
C MET A 127 6.55 17.38 -22.17
N GLU A 128 7.14 16.22 -21.93
CA GLU A 128 8.52 15.95 -22.33
C GLU A 128 8.67 15.98 -23.86
N GLY A 129 9.27 17.05 -24.37
CA GLY A 129 9.47 17.26 -25.81
C GLY A 129 8.29 17.89 -26.56
N GLU A 130 7.19 18.22 -25.89
CA GLU A 130 6.02 18.87 -26.53
C GLU A 130 6.32 20.28 -27.05
N ALA A 131 7.21 21.02 -26.37
CA ALA A 131 7.63 22.35 -26.82
C ALA A 131 8.33 22.34 -28.20
N PHE A 132 8.93 21.21 -28.60
CA PHE A 132 9.63 21.07 -29.88
C PHE A 132 8.76 20.46 -30.98
N ARG A 133 7.65 19.79 -30.61
CA ARG A 133 6.73 19.12 -31.53
C ARG A 133 5.31 19.53 -31.18
N TYR A 134 4.90 20.68 -31.71
CA TYR A 134 3.55 21.16 -31.54
C TYR A 134 2.54 20.21 -32.22
N ASP A 135 1.62 19.65 -31.45
CA ASP A 135 0.51 18.84 -31.94
C ASP A 135 -0.80 19.65 -31.81
N PRO A 136 -1.35 20.18 -32.92
CA PRO A 136 -2.56 21.02 -32.88
C PRO A 136 -3.81 20.28 -32.40
N THR A 137 -3.79 18.96 -32.26
CA THR A 137 -4.91 18.18 -31.74
C THR A 137 -4.98 18.19 -30.21
N LYS A 138 -3.93 18.65 -29.52
CA LYS A 138 -3.88 18.75 -28.06
C LYS A 138 -4.31 20.13 -27.57
N SER A 139 -5.16 20.16 -26.54
CA SER A 139 -5.53 21.39 -25.84
C SER A 139 -4.48 21.76 -24.80
N TYR A 140 -3.43 22.46 -25.24
CA TYR A 140 -2.37 22.97 -24.36
C TYR A 140 -2.88 24.06 -23.40
N ASP A 141 -3.93 24.79 -23.79
CA ASP A 141 -4.52 25.90 -23.04
C ASP A 141 -5.24 25.47 -21.75
N SER A 142 -5.73 24.23 -21.70
CA SER A 142 -6.48 23.69 -20.55
C SER A 142 -5.61 22.96 -19.53
N HIS A 143 -4.32 22.76 -19.82
CA HIS A 143 -3.40 22.08 -18.90
C HIS A 143 -3.00 22.99 -17.73
N ALA A 144 -3.31 22.55 -16.51
CA ALA A 144 -3.01 23.28 -15.27
C ALA A 144 -1.54 23.66 -15.08
N GLN A 145 -0.61 22.97 -15.75
CA GLN A 145 0.83 23.23 -15.69
C GLN A 145 1.35 24.15 -16.81
N LEU A 146 0.54 24.43 -17.84
CA LEU A 146 0.83 25.31 -18.99
C LEU A 146 0.15 26.67 -18.85
N CYS A 147 0.11 27.22 -17.63
CA CYS A 147 -0.43 28.56 -17.41
C CYS A 147 0.61 29.64 -17.82
N ILE A 148 0.83 29.80 -19.14
CA ILE A 148 1.72 30.82 -19.72
C ILE A 148 1.08 32.23 -19.61
N GLY A 149 -0.24 32.28 -19.42
CA GLY A 149 -1.00 33.53 -19.28
C GLY A 149 -1.28 34.22 -20.63
N ARG A 150 -1.91 35.40 -20.57
CA ARG A 150 -2.16 36.23 -21.77
C ARG A 150 -0.93 37.08 -22.06
N MET A 151 -0.70 37.41 -23.34
CA MET A 151 0.33 38.35 -23.75
C MET A 151 -0.10 39.77 -23.38
N THR A 152 0.22 40.20 -22.17
CA THR A 152 -0.15 41.54 -21.65
C THR A 152 1.00 42.53 -21.64
N ASP A 153 2.24 42.03 -21.65
CA ASP A 153 3.42 42.88 -21.61
C ASP A 153 3.75 43.38 -23.02
N VAL A 154 4.28 44.59 -23.13
CA VAL A 154 4.73 45.15 -24.41
C VAL A 154 6.24 45.09 -24.48
N CYS A 155 6.79 44.48 -25.54
CA CYS A 155 8.22 44.44 -25.78
C CYS A 155 8.77 45.86 -25.97
N ALA A 156 9.82 46.20 -25.23
CA ALA A 156 10.44 47.53 -25.33
C ALA A 156 11.01 47.81 -26.72
N GLN A 157 11.51 46.77 -27.41
CA GLN A 157 12.23 46.88 -28.67
C GLN A 157 11.30 46.86 -29.90
N CYS A 158 10.50 45.80 -30.07
CA CYS A 158 9.64 45.65 -31.25
C CYS A 158 8.20 46.14 -31.03
N LYS A 159 7.84 46.58 -29.81
CA LYS A 159 6.48 47.00 -29.42
C LYS A 159 5.38 45.93 -29.60
N ALA A 160 5.74 44.68 -29.90
CA ALA A 160 4.80 43.57 -29.91
C ALA A 160 4.34 43.22 -28.47
N TYR A 161 3.14 42.66 -28.35
CA TYR A 161 2.74 42.01 -27.11
C TYR A 161 3.60 40.77 -26.87
N LYS A 162 3.89 40.48 -25.59
CA LYS A 162 4.75 39.39 -25.13
C LYS A 162 4.18 38.77 -23.86
N TRP A 163 4.62 37.56 -23.52
CA TRP A 163 4.20 36.93 -22.27
C TRP A 163 4.93 37.52 -21.04
N PRO A 164 4.26 37.60 -19.89
CA PRO A 164 4.91 37.92 -18.62
C PRO A 164 6.02 36.90 -18.32
N GLY A 165 7.24 37.37 -18.11
CA GLY A 165 8.40 36.51 -17.87
C GLY A 165 9.07 35.94 -19.13
N GLU A 166 8.61 36.32 -20.33
CA GLU A 166 9.30 35.97 -21.58
C GLU A 166 10.70 36.59 -21.63
N ALA A 167 11.70 35.75 -21.96
CA ALA A 167 13.09 36.18 -22.05
C ALA A 167 13.26 37.31 -23.09
N PRO A 168 14.10 38.33 -22.83
CA PRO A 168 14.37 39.39 -23.79
C PRO A 168 14.82 38.82 -25.15
N GLY A 169 14.30 39.41 -26.24
CA GLY A 169 14.66 39.02 -27.61
C GLY A 169 13.82 37.91 -28.23
N MET A 170 13.02 37.14 -27.47
CA MET A 170 12.21 36.03 -28.02
C MET A 170 11.12 36.49 -29.00
N CYS A 171 10.47 37.62 -28.75
CA CYS A 171 9.45 38.21 -29.62
C CYS A 171 10.01 39.11 -30.74
N CYS A 172 11.32 39.33 -30.81
CA CYS A 172 11.93 40.22 -31.80
C CYS A 172 12.52 39.40 -32.94
N SER A 173 12.14 39.69 -34.18
CA SER A 173 12.71 39.05 -35.37
C SER A 173 14.25 39.20 -35.34
N ASN A 174 14.97 38.09 -35.14
CA ASN A 174 16.42 37.98 -34.94
C ASN A 174 16.99 38.25 -33.53
N GLY A 175 16.20 38.15 -32.45
CA GLY A 175 16.77 38.12 -31.10
C GLY A 175 17.43 39.42 -30.64
N LYS A 176 17.09 40.56 -31.27
CA LYS A 176 17.57 41.88 -30.86
C LYS A 176 16.77 42.41 -29.67
#